data_AF-A0A662GPE1-F1
#
_entry.id   AF-A0A662GPE1-F1
#
_cell.length_a   1.000
_cell.length_b   1.000
_cell.length_c   1.000
_cell.angle_alpha   90.00
_cell.angle_beta   90.00
_cell.angle_gamma   90.00
#
_symmetry.space_group_name_H-M   'P 1'
#
loop_
_entity.id
_entity.type
_entity.pdbx_description
1 polymer ?
#
loop_
_entity_poly.entity_id
_entity_poly.type
_entity_poly.pdbx_seq_one_letter_code
_entity_poly.pdbx_strand_id
1 'polypeptide(L)'
;MTALIKLYAALKRVPVVYWNTGKIDRFITYNIEERYRRLFRDLVDKGRRMHEHFYEANLDPRTFEERWNDLLEHLEKAKKIVLHLETTKSQ
;
A
#
# COMPACT_ATOMS: atom_id res chain seq x y z
N MET A 1 0.02 -1.01 -5.68
CA MET A 1 -0.29 -0.92 -4.23
C MET A 1 -1.23 -2.02 -3.76
N THR A 2 -2.47 -2.10 -4.27
CA THR A 2 -3.45 -3.11 -3.85
C THR A 2 -2.94 -4.54 -3.94
N ALA A 3 -2.20 -4.88 -4.99
CA ALA A 3 -1.56 -6.20 -5.13
C ALA A 3 -0.58 -6.52 -3.99
N LEU A 4 0.22 -5.54 -3.56
CA LEU A 4 1.20 -5.70 -2.47
C LEU A 4 0.51 -5.93 -1.11
N ILE A 5 -0.58 -5.19 -0.85
CA ILE A 5 -1.39 -5.38 0.36
C ILE A 5 -2.07 -6.76 0.34
N LYS A 6 -2.62 -7.17 -0.82
CA LYS A 6 -3.19 -8.50 -1.00
C LYS A 6 -2.15 -9.61 -0.82
N LEU A 7 -0.90 -9.40 -1.24
CA LEU A 7 0.18 -10.34 -0.98
C LEU A 7 0.46 -10.46 0.53
N TYR A 8 0.57 -9.35 1.26
CA TYR A 8 0.70 -9.38 2.72
C TYR A 8 -0.47 -10.16 3.36
N ALA A 9 -1.70 -9.91 2.91
CA ALA A 9 -2.89 -10.62 3.38
C ALA A 9 -2.81 -12.11 3.12
N ALA A 10 -2.45 -12.52 1.91
CA ALA A 10 -2.30 -13.92 1.52
C ALA A 10 -1.22 -14.61 2.36
N LEU A 11 -0.07 -13.95 2.57
CA LEU A 11 0.98 -14.44 3.47
C LEU A 11 0.41 -14.63 4.88
N LYS A 12 -0.40 -13.71 5.41
CA LYS A 12 -1.04 -13.86 6.72
C LYS A 12 -2.29 -14.77 6.71
N ARG A 13 -2.55 -15.50 5.62
CA ARG A 13 -3.71 -16.40 5.43
C ARG A 13 -5.08 -15.71 5.55
N VAL A 14 -5.14 -14.43 5.19
CA VAL A 14 -6.38 -13.64 5.15
C VAL A 14 -6.97 -13.68 3.72
N PRO A 15 -8.25 -14.07 3.54
CA PRO A 15 -8.89 -14.11 2.23
C PRO A 15 -8.93 -12.76 1.50
N VAL A 16 -8.58 -12.74 0.21
CA VAL A 16 -8.45 -11.51 -0.62
C VAL A 16 -9.60 -11.26 -1.61
N VAL A 17 -10.67 -12.05 -1.54
CA VAL A 17 -11.79 -11.99 -2.51
C VAL A 17 -12.71 -10.80 -2.21
N TYR A 18 -13.11 -10.06 -3.26
CA TYR A 18 -14.02 -8.89 -3.18
C TYR A 18 -13.57 -7.80 -2.20
N TRP A 19 -12.32 -7.36 -2.32
CA TRP A 19 -11.81 -6.25 -1.50
C TRP A 19 -12.20 -4.90 -2.07
N ASN A 20 -12.84 -4.08 -1.24
CA ASN A 20 -13.06 -2.65 -1.46
C ASN A 20 -12.09 -1.83 -0.58
N THR A 21 -12.12 -0.51 -0.71
CA THR A 21 -11.29 0.42 0.07
C THR A 21 -11.45 0.21 1.58
N GLY A 22 -12.69 0.06 2.07
CA GLY A 22 -12.94 -0.18 3.50
C GLY A 22 -12.36 -1.49 4.03
N LYS A 23 -12.31 -2.56 3.21
CA LYS A 23 -11.63 -3.81 3.56
C LYS A 23 -10.12 -3.65 3.62
N ILE A 24 -9.53 -2.84 2.73
CA ILE A 24 -8.10 -2.50 2.79
C ILE A 24 -7.78 -1.77 4.10
N ASP A 25 -8.55 -0.75 4.46
CA ASP A 25 -8.33 0.04 5.68
C ASP A 25 -8.48 -0.80 6.94
N ARG A 26 -9.50 -1.68 6.96
CA ARG A 26 -9.71 -2.66 8.03
C ARG A 26 -8.51 -3.61 8.15
N PHE A 27 -8.05 -4.16 7.02
CA PHE A 27 -6.90 -5.04 7.01
C PHE A 27 -5.63 -4.36 7.56
N ILE A 28 -5.36 -3.12 7.13
CA ILE A 28 -4.21 -2.36 7.65
C ILE A 28 -4.36 -2.16 9.17
N THR A 29 -5.56 -1.86 9.65
CA THR A 29 -5.80 -1.59 11.08
C THR A 29 -5.61 -2.83 11.96
N TYR A 30 -6.11 -3.99 11.52
CA TYR A 30 -6.17 -5.18 12.38
C TYR A 30 -5.13 -6.25 12.08
N ASN A 31 -4.58 -6.30 10.85
CA ASN A 31 -3.72 -7.41 10.42
C ASN A 31 -2.28 -7.01 10.11
N ILE A 32 -2.01 -5.73 9.86
CA ILE A 32 -0.64 -5.23 9.74
C ILE A 32 -0.07 -4.93 11.12
N GLU A 33 1.17 -5.37 11.33
CA GLU A 33 1.94 -5.12 12.55
C GLU A 33 1.99 -3.62 12.82
N GLU A 34 1.77 -3.23 14.08
CA GLU A 34 1.54 -1.84 14.48
C GLU A 34 2.61 -0.87 13.97
N ARG A 35 3.88 -1.27 14.05
CA ARG A 35 5.03 -0.50 13.56
C ARG A 35 5.01 -0.19 12.06
N TYR A 36 4.26 -0.94 11.26
CA TYR A 36 4.14 -0.75 9.81
C TYR A 36 2.81 -0.12 9.40
N ARG A 37 1.81 -0.01 10.28
CA ARG A 37 0.46 0.47 9.91
C ARG A 37 0.48 1.84 9.25
N ARG A 38 1.26 2.78 9.81
CA ARG A 38 1.38 4.13 9.26
C ARG A 38 1.90 4.11 7.83
N LEU A 39 2.99 3.38 7.57
CA LEU A 39 3.56 3.24 6.23
C LEU A 39 2.53 2.73 5.21
N PHE A 40 1.73 1.72 5.59
CA PHE A 40 0.72 1.15 4.70
C PHE A 40 -0.49 2.08 4.50
N ARG A 41 -0.92 2.83 5.52
CA ARG A 41 -1.95 3.87 5.37
C ARG A 41 -1.48 4.98 4.42
N ASP A 42 -0.28 5.50 4.67
CA ASP A 42 0.34 6.54 3.87
C ASP A 42 0.49 6.10 2.40
N LEU A 43 0.83 4.83 2.15
CA LEU A 43 0.89 4.26 0.81
C LEU A 43 -0.48 4.26 0.11
N VAL A 44 -1.55 3.88 0.82
CA VAL A 44 -2.92 3.88 0.25
C VAL A 44 -3.38 5.30 -0.04
N ASP A 45 -3.16 6.25 0.86
CA ASP A 45 -3.59 7.63 0.70
C ASP A 45 -2.85 8.34 -0.45
N LYS A 46 -1.52 8.19 -0.51
CA LYS A 46 -0.71 8.69 -1.64
C LYS A 46 -1.15 8.07 -2.96
N GLY A 47 -1.44 6.77 -2.95
CA GLY A 47 -1.97 6.05 -4.10
C GLY A 47 -3.31 6.57 -4.58
N ARG A 48 -4.23 6.82 -3.66
CA ARG A 48 -5.55 7.42 -3.95
C ARG A 48 -5.36 8.78 -4.59
N ARG A 49 -4.44 9.60 -4.08
CA ARG A 49 -4.16 10.93 -4.64
C ARG A 49 -3.66 10.86 -6.09
N MET A 50 -2.81 9.89 -6.43
CA MET A 50 -2.37 9.69 -7.82
C MET A 50 -3.51 9.21 -8.72
N HIS A 51 -4.36 8.33 -8.20
CA HIS A 51 -5.55 7.89 -8.92
C HIS A 51 -6.52 9.05 -9.19
N GLU A 52 -6.79 9.93 -8.22
CA GLU A 52 -7.58 11.15 -8.42
C GLU A 52 -6.96 12.07 -9.48
N HIS A 53 -5.65 12.33 -9.37
CA HIS A 53 -4.94 13.17 -10.33
C HIS A 53 -5.04 12.63 -11.76
N PHE A 54 -4.99 11.30 -11.95
CA PHE A 54 -5.14 10.69 -13.26
C PHE A 54 -6.47 11.05 -13.95
N TYR A 55 -7.56 11.19 -13.20
CA TYR A 55 -8.87 11.57 -13.75
C TYR A 55 -9.08 13.08 -13.83
N GLU A 56 -8.58 13.82 -12.84
CA GLU A 56 -8.90 15.24 -12.69
C GLU A 56 -7.81 16.18 -13.25
N ALA A 57 -6.63 15.65 -13.60
CA ALA A 57 -5.46 16.42 -14.03
C ALA A 57 -5.15 17.64 -13.13
N ASN A 58 -5.37 17.48 -11.82
CA ASN A 58 -5.46 18.58 -10.84
C ASN A 58 -4.15 18.96 -10.12
N LEU A 59 -2.99 18.43 -10.55
CA LEU A 59 -1.68 18.73 -10.00
C LEU A 59 -0.84 19.38 -11.10
N ASP A 60 -0.06 20.39 -10.75
CA ASP A 60 0.98 20.90 -11.65
C ASP A 60 2.12 19.87 -11.78
N PRO A 61 2.93 19.95 -12.85
CA PRO A 61 3.98 18.96 -13.12
C PRO A 61 4.97 18.76 -11.97
N ARG A 62 5.35 19.85 -11.27
CA ARG A 62 6.32 19.77 -10.17
C ARG A 62 5.71 19.08 -8.96
N THR A 63 4.50 19.46 -8.56
CA THR A 63 3.80 18.80 -7.45
C THR A 63 3.51 17.33 -7.76
N PHE A 64 3.19 16.99 -9.01
CA PHE A 64 3.03 15.61 -9.44
C PHE A 64 4.33 14.82 -9.24
N GLU A 65 5.46 15.32 -9.74
CA GLU A 65 6.76 14.66 -9.64
C GLU A 65 7.17 14.44 -8.18
N GLU A 66 7.07 15.46 -7.33
CA GLU A 66 7.39 15.37 -5.91
C GLU A 66 6.55 14.29 -5.21
N ARG A 67 5.22 14.26 -5.45
CA ARG A 67 4.32 13.27 -4.86
C ARG A 67 4.49 11.87 -5.43
N TRP A 68 4.83 11.76 -6.71
CA TRP A 68 5.10 10.48 -7.36
C TRP A 68 6.34 9.82 -6.79
N ASN A 69 7.42 10.58 -6.64
CA ASN A 69 8.67 10.10 -6.04
C ASN A 69 8.46 9.66 -4.58
N ASP A 70 7.73 10.44 -3.80
CA ASP A 70 7.36 10.08 -2.43
C ASP A 70 6.53 8.79 -2.36
N LEU A 71 5.58 8.60 -3.28
CA LEU A 71 4.82 7.35 -3.41
C LEU A 71 5.73 6.16 -3.72
N LEU A 72 6.69 6.31 -4.65
CA LEU A 72 7.64 5.25 -5.00
C LEU A 72 8.52 4.86 -3.81
N GLU A 73 9.00 5.82 -3.03
CA GLU A 73 9.79 5.56 -1.82
C GLU A 73 8.99 4.75 -0.78
N HIS A 74 7.73 5.13 -0.55
CA HIS A 74 6.82 4.39 0.34
C HIS A 74 6.56 2.98 -0.17
N LEU A 75 6.38 2.81 -1.48
CA LEU A 75 6.14 1.52 -2.11
C LEU A 75 7.34 0.59 -1.90
N GLU A 76 8.56 1.08 -2.08
CA GLU A 76 9.78 0.28 -1.92
C GLU A 76 10.00 -0.14 -0.47
N LYS A 77 9.74 0.76 0.50
CA LYS A 77 9.75 0.42 1.94
C LYS A 77 8.74 -0.68 2.26
N ALA A 78 7.49 -0.55 1.78
CA ALA A 78 6.45 -1.54 2.00
C ALA A 78 6.78 -2.89 1.34
N LYS A 79 7.36 -2.87 0.14
CA LYS A 79 7.79 -4.08 -0.59
C LYS A 79 8.82 -4.87 0.19
N LYS A 80 9.85 -4.21 0.73
CA LYS A 80 10.87 -4.87 1.57
C LYS A 80 10.26 -5.62 2.76
N ILE A 81 9.27 -5.02 3.42
CA ILE A 81 8.56 -5.66 4.55
C ILE A 81 7.80 -6.91 4.09
N VAL A 82 7.07 -6.82 2.97
CA VAL A 82 6.27 -7.94 2.45
C VAL A 82 7.15 -9.09 1.99
N LEU A 83 8.22 -8.79 1.24
CA LEU A 83 9.15 -9.80 0.76
C LEU A 83 9.93 -10.46 1.90
N HIS A 84 10.27 -9.72 2.95
CA HIS A 84 10.88 -10.32 4.13
C HIS A 84 9.93 -11.34 4.78
N LEU A 85 8.64 -11.01 4.94
CA LEU A 85 7.63 -11.94 5.44
C LEU A 85 7.44 -13.20 4.59
N GLU A 86 7.61 -13.09 3.27
CA GLU A 86 7.58 -14.24 2.34
C GLU A 86 8.77 -15.18 2.59
N THR A 87 9.98 -14.62 2.72
CA THR A 87 11.19 -15.41 2.98
C THR A 87 11.15 -16.15 4.31
N THR A 88 10.58 -15.54 5.36
CA THR A 88 10.41 -16.19 6.68
C THR A 88 9.37 -17.31 6.67
N LYS A 89 8.40 -17.28 5.73
CA LYS A 89 7.36 -18.33 5.61
C LYS A 89 7.76 -19.52 4.76
N SER A 90 8.84 -19.38 3.99
CA SER A 90 9.35 -20.43 3.10
C SER A 90 10.41 -21.32 3.77
N GLN A 91 10.69 -21.07 5.05
CA GLN A 91 11.49 -21.90 5.96
C GLN A 91 10.57 -22.66 6.91
#